data_AF-A0A2N2N033-F1
#
_entry.id   AF-A0A2N2N033-F1
#
_cell.length_a   1.000
_cell.length_b   1.000
_cell.length_c   1.000
_cell.angle_alpha   90.00
_cell.angle_beta   90.00
_cell.angle_gamma   90.00
#
_symmetry.space_group_name_H-M   'P 1'
#
loop_
_entity.id
_entity.type
_entity.pdbx_description
1 polymer ?
#
loop_
_entity_poly.entity_id
_entity_poly.type
_entity_poly.pdbx_seq_one_letter_code
_entity_poly.pdbx_strand_id
1 'polypeptide(L)'
;MDKKWHELIKQVRAKQSPAASWKSDQKSLEAIFRFAGKNEIDPVEASGTDISKLRTIIKEAKDAIKNNDLTRLDELFHLAANSTIVELRLRIGTTTPEVIMVEKVLDHNATKFNLSLFSEEFERFQQSTRLFFQFSVTETIEAQA
;
A
#
# COMPACT_ATOMS: atom_id res chain seq x y z
N MET A 1 -2.36 -16.54 -24.19
CA MET A 1 -2.16 -15.33 -23.36
C MET A 1 -3.29 -14.36 -23.67
N ASP A 2 -4.03 -13.97 -22.64
CA ASP A 2 -5.21 -13.09 -22.74
C ASP A 2 -4.86 -11.73 -23.41
N LYS A 3 -5.82 -11.16 -24.15
CA LYS A 3 -5.73 -9.82 -24.76
C LYS A 3 -5.56 -8.72 -23.72
N LYS A 4 -6.18 -8.83 -22.54
CA LYS A 4 -6.09 -7.84 -21.47
C LYS A 4 -4.69 -7.76 -20.86
N TRP A 5 -4.02 -8.89 -20.63
CA TRP A 5 -2.62 -8.91 -20.18
C TRP A 5 -1.67 -8.25 -21.19
N HIS A 6 -1.90 -8.45 -22.49
CA HIS A 6 -1.15 -7.76 -23.53
C HIS A 6 -1.34 -6.23 -23.47
N GLU A 7 -2.55 -5.78 -23.20
CA GLU A 7 -2.85 -4.35 -23.12
C GLU A 7 -2.17 -3.70 -21.91
N LEU A 8 -2.20 -4.36 -20.75
CA LEU A 8 -1.45 -3.93 -19.57
C LEU A 8 0.05 -3.80 -19.81
N ILE A 9 0.64 -4.75 -20.53
CA ILE A 9 2.06 -4.68 -20.94
C ILE A 9 2.31 -3.45 -21.82
N LYS A 10 1.42 -3.14 -22.77
CA LYS A 10 1.56 -1.93 -23.60
C LYS A 10 1.44 -0.66 -22.78
N GLN A 11 0.50 -0.59 -21.84
CA GLN A 11 0.33 0.56 -20.96
C GLN A 11 1.56 0.77 -20.07
N VAL A 12 2.12 -0.30 -19.50
CA VAL A 12 3.36 -0.25 -18.72
C VAL A 12 4.55 0.21 -19.58
N ARG A 13 4.62 -0.20 -20.85
CA ARG A 13 5.65 0.26 -21.80
C ARG A 13 5.51 1.74 -22.17
N ALA A 14 4.27 2.20 -22.36
CA ALA A 14 3.97 3.57 -22.73
C ALA A 14 4.15 4.57 -21.57
N LYS A 15 3.99 4.12 -20.31
CA LYS A 15 4.14 5.00 -19.15
C LYS A 15 5.59 5.47 -19.01
N GLN A 16 5.77 6.79 -19.02
CA GLN A 16 7.03 7.43 -18.66
C GLN A 16 7.01 7.77 -17.18
N SER A 17 8.12 7.54 -16.50
CA SER A 17 8.29 7.90 -15.09
C SER A 17 9.71 8.41 -14.87
N PRO A 18 9.89 9.52 -14.14
CA PRO A 18 11.21 10.07 -13.83
C PRO A 18 11.95 9.26 -12.76
N ALA A 19 11.31 8.27 -12.14
CA ALA A 19 11.94 7.47 -11.09
C ALA A 19 13.14 6.67 -11.63
N ALA A 20 14.29 6.76 -10.95
CA ALA A 20 15.51 6.06 -11.34
C ALA A 20 15.33 4.54 -11.46
N SER A 21 14.44 3.95 -10.65
CA SER A 21 14.13 2.51 -10.68
C SER A 21 13.18 2.10 -11.82
N TRP A 22 12.58 3.04 -12.56
CA TRP A 22 11.43 2.77 -13.42
C TRP A 22 11.70 1.71 -14.50
N LYS A 23 12.86 1.75 -15.17
CA LYS A 23 13.20 0.74 -16.19
C LYS A 23 13.24 -0.68 -15.61
N SER A 24 13.67 -0.83 -14.35
CA SER A 24 13.69 -2.12 -13.65
C SER A 24 12.27 -2.55 -13.24
N ASP A 25 11.48 -1.61 -12.71
CA ASP A 25 10.09 -1.85 -12.31
C ASP A 25 9.24 -2.26 -13.51
N GLN A 26 9.40 -1.57 -14.65
CA GLN A 26 8.73 -1.86 -15.92
C GLN A 26 8.99 -3.30 -16.38
N LYS A 27 10.27 -3.71 -16.45
CA LYS A 27 10.66 -5.09 -16.81
C LYS A 27 10.06 -6.11 -15.84
N SER A 28 10.02 -5.77 -14.56
CA SER A 28 9.45 -6.64 -13.52
C SER A 28 7.95 -6.84 -13.70
N LEU A 29 7.21 -5.75 -13.91
CA LEU A 29 5.76 -5.81 -14.17
C LEU A 29 5.44 -6.59 -15.44
N GLU A 30 6.19 -6.37 -16.52
CA GLU A 30 6.01 -7.16 -17.75
C GLU A 30 6.22 -8.66 -17.53
N ALA A 31 7.25 -9.04 -16.76
CA ALA A 31 7.51 -10.44 -16.44
C ALA A 31 6.38 -11.06 -15.59
N ILE A 32 5.89 -10.31 -14.60
CA ILE A 32 4.76 -10.71 -13.75
C ILE A 32 3.50 -10.93 -14.58
N PHE A 33 3.13 -9.99 -15.47
CA PHE A 33 1.95 -10.11 -16.32
C PHE A 33 2.05 -11.27 -17.32
N ARG A 34 3.25 -11.52 -17.87
CA ARG A 34 3.50 -12.68 -18.73
C ARG A 34 3.34 -13.99 -17.98
N PHE A 35 3.80 -14.05 -16.73
CA PHE A 35 3.64 -15.23 -15.90
C PHE A 35 2.16 -15.45 -15.53
N ALA A 36 1.46 -14.41 -15.07
CA ALA A 36 0.04 -14.47 -14.75
C ALA A 36 -0.80 -14.92 -15.96
N GLY A 37 -0.58 -14.33 -17.12
CA GLY A 37 -1.30 -14.68 -18.36
C GLY A 37 -0.94 -16.04 -18.97
N LYS A 38 0.12 -16.71 -18.50
CA LYS A 38 0.44 -18.11 -18.84
C LYS A 38 -0.24 -19.11 -17.90
N ASN A 39 -0.49 -18.69 -16.66
CA ASN A 39 -1.14 -19.50 -15.63
C ASN A 39 -2.63 -19.16 -15.46
N GLU A 40 -3.23 -18.54 -16.47
CA GLU A 40 -4.68 -18.28 -16.54
C GLU A 40 -5.27 -17.47 -15.39
N ILE A 41 -4.46 -16.62 -14.73
CA ILE A 41 -4.94 -15.65 -13.74
C ILE A 41 -5.77 -14.57 -14.44
N ASP A 42 -6.90 -14.20 -13.85
CA ASP A 42 -7.83 -13.22 -14.43
C ASP A 42 -7.21 -11.80 -14.44
N PRO A 43 -7.06 -11.16 -15.61
CA PRO A 43 -6.55 -9.79 -15.70
C PRO A 43 -7.52 -8.70 -15.24
N VAL A 44 -8.80 -8.99 -14.92
CA VAL A 44 -9.84 -7.99 -14.64
C VAL A 44 -9.39 -6.96 -13.60
N GLU A 45 -8.84 -7.40 -12.48
CA GLU A 45 -8.42 -6.49 -11.41
C GLU A 45 -7.18 -5.70 -11.76
N ALA A 46 -6.18 -6.35 -12.35
CA ALA A 46 -4.97 -5.67 -12.77
C ALA A 46 -5.26 -4.59 -13.83
N SER A 47 -6.24 -4.82 -14.71
CA SER A 47 -6.60 -3.92 -15.82
C SER A 47 -7.18 -2.58 -15.37
N GLY A 48 -7.84 -2.54 -14.20
CA GLY A 48 -8.40 -1.31 -13.62
C GLY A 48 -7.45 -0.58 -12.67
N THR A 49 -6.26 -1.13 -12.42
CA THR A 49 -5.37 -0.66 -11.36
C THR A 49 -4.33 0.32 -11.89
N ASP A 50 -4.11 1.46 -11.21
CA ASP A 50 -2.98 2.34 -11.54
C ASP A 50 -1.65 1.58 -11.39
N ILE A 51 -0.83 1.63 -12.43
CA ILE A 51 0.54 1.11 -12.47
C ILE A 51 1.35 1.51 -11.22
N SER A 52 1.11 2.69 -10.64
CA SER A 52 1.78 3.12 -9.40
C SER A 52 1.47 2.19 -8.21
N LYS A 53 0.23 1.70 -8.09
CA LYS A 53 -0.14 0.68 -7.10
C LYS A 53 0.50 -0.67 -7.42
N LEU A 54 0.48 -1.08 -8.68
CA LEU A 54 1.10 -2.34 -9.13
C LEU A 54 2.60 -2.38 -8.87
N ARG A 55 3.31 -1.23 -8.94
CA ARG A 55 4.72 -1.14 -8.54
C ARG A 55 4.96 -1.54 -7.10
N THR A 56 4.01 -1.26 -6.22
CA THR A 56 4.11 -1.48 -4.78
C THR A 56 4.15 -2.97 -4.43
N ILE A 57 3.51 -3.83 -5.23
CA ILE A 57 3.46 -5.28 -5.01
C ILE A 57 4.58 -6.05 -5.73
N ILE A 58 5.48 -5.40 -6.48
CA ILE A 58 6.46 -6.10 -7.35
C ILE A 58 7.28 -7.13 -6.56
N LYS A 59 7.73 -6.78 -5.36
CA LYS A 59 8.56 -7.67 -4.53
C LYS A 59 7.79 -8.93 -4.14
N GLU A 60 6.63 -8.77 -3.49
CA GLU A 60 5.80 -9.89 -3.05
C GLU A 60 5.29 -10.73 -4.23
N ALA A 61 4.97 -10.10 -5.37
CA ALA A 61 4.57 -10.82 -6.57
C ALA A 61 5.71 -11.70 -7.12
N LYS A 62 6.96 -11.23 -7.09
CA LYS A 62 8.12 -12.06 -7.46
C LYS A 62 8.32 -13.22 -6.51
N ASP A 63 8.14 -13.00 -5.22
CA ASP A 63 8.27 -14.04 -4.21
C ASP A 63 7.17 -15.11 -4.37
N ALA A 64 5.92 -14.70 -4.62
CA ALA A 64 4.82 -15.60 -4.96
C ALA A 64 5.12 -16.43 -6.22
N ILE A 65 5.61 -15.80 -7.30
CA ILE A 65 6.01 -16.48 -8.54
C ILE A 65 7.13 -17.49 -8.28
N LYS A 66 8.15 -17.11 -7.51
CA LYS A 66 9.28 -17.99 -7.15
C LYS A 66 8.80 -19.25 -6.41
N ASN A 67 7.80 -19.10 -5.56
CA ASN A 67 7.20 -20.18 -4.79
C ASN A 67 6.06 -20.90 -5.55
N ASN A 68 5.76 -20.50 -6.78
CA ASN A 68 4.63 -20.96 -7.58
C ASN A 68 3.26 -20.84 -6.86
N ASP A 69 3.12 -19.82 -6.02
CA ASP A 69 1.91 -19.51 -5.26
C ASP A 69 0.98 -18.62 -6.09
N LEU A 70 0.18 -19.26 -6.96
CA LEU A 70 -0.74 -18.57 -7.86
C LEU A 70 -1.87 -17.86 -7.11
N THR A 71 -2.36 -18.46 -6.02
CA THR A 71 -3.39 -17.88 -5.17
C THR A 71 -2.91 -16.56 -4.57
N ARG A 72 -1.69 -16.54 -4.02
CA ARG A 72 -1.13 -15.31 -3.47
C ARG A 72 -0.90 -14.25 -4.54
N LEU A 73 -0.49 -14.65 -5.74
CA LEU A 73 -0.32 -13.71 -6.85
C LEU A 73 -1.65 -13.06 -7.25
N ASP A 74 -2.73 -13.84 -7.31
CA ASP A 74 -4.08 -13.36 -7.58
C ASP A 74 -4.56 -12.39 -6.49
N GLU A 75 -4.41 -12.76 -5.22
CA GLU A 75 -4.71 -11.89 -4.07
C GLU A 75 -3.99 -10.55 -4.15
N LEU A 76 -2.73 -10.51 -4.59
CA LEU A 76 -1.97 -9.27 -4.73
C LEU A 76 -2.56 -8.34 -5.79
N PHE A 77 -3.08 -8.89 -6.90
CA PHE A 77 -3.81 -8.09 -7.89
C PHE A 77 -5.13 -7.56 -7.33
N HIS A 78 -5.89 -8.42 -6.64
CA HIS A 78 -7.12 -8.08 -5.93
C HIS A 78 -6.89 -6.93 -4.94
N LEU A 79 -5.82 -7.04 -4.13
CA LEU A 79 -5.44 -6.04 -3.14
C LEU A 79 -5.03 -4.73 -3.80
N ALA A 80 -4.23 -4.77 -4.87
CA ALA A 80 -3.79 -3.57 -5.57
C ALA A 80 -4.96 -2.82 -6.23
N ALA A 81 -5.96 -3.53 -6.74
CA ALA A 81 -7.16 -2.93 -7.32
C ALA A 81 -8.02 -2.23 -6.27
N ASN A 82 -8.23 -2.88 -5.12
CA ASN A 82 -9.22 -2.46 -4.12
C ASN A 82 -8.66 -1.59 -2.99
N SER A 83 -7.33 -1.46 -2.87
CA SER A 83 -6.69 -0.71 -1.76
C SER A 83 -6.05 0.59 -2.23
N THR A 84 -5.95 1.57 -1.35
CA THR A 84 -5.04 2.71 -1.51
C THR A 84 -3.58 2.26 -1.45
N ILE A 85 -2.64 3.10 -1.91
CA ILE A 85 -1.19 2.79 -1.82
C ILE A 85 -0.77 2.57 -0.36
N VAL A 86 -1.33 3.34 0.58
CA VAL A 86 -1.00 3.24 2.01
C VAL A 86 -1.44 1.88 2.58
N GLU A 87 -2.71 1.51 2.37
CA GLU A 87 -3.25 0.21 2.82
C GLU A 87 -2.50 -0.97 2.20
N LEU A 88 -2.16 -0.85 0.91
CA LEU A 88 -1.40 -1.86 0.20
C LEU A 88 -0.03 -2.08 0.84
N ARG A 89 0.71 -1.01 1.12
CA ARG A 89 2.03 -1.10 1.75
C ARG A 89 1.98 -1.65 3.17
N LEU A 90 0.93 -1.31 3.93
CA LEU A 90 0.69 -1.85 5.28
C LEU A 90 0.45 -3.36 5.22
N ARG A 91 -0.44 -3.82 4.34
CA ARG A 91 -0.78 -5.25 4.21
C ARG A 91 0.37 -6.12 3.73
N ILE A 92 1.25 -5.59 2.88
CA ILE A 92 2.44 -6.30 2.41
C ILE A 92 3.66 -6.12 3.32
N GLY A 93 3.52 -5.42 4.46
CA GLY A 93 4.61 -5.23 5.42
C GLY A 93 5.79 -4.39 4.90
N THR A 94 5.56 -3.53 3.89
CA THR A 94 6.61 -2.64 3.34
C THR A 94 6.58 -1.24 3.94
N THR A 95 5.56 -0.93 4.74
CA THR A 95 5.59 0.22 5.66
C THR A 95 5.89 -0.35 7.04
N THR A 96 7.07 -0.06 7.60
CA THR A 96 7.18 0.04 9.05
C THR A 96 6.25 1.19 9.43
N PRO A 97 5.22 1.02 10.26
CA PRO A 97 4.37 2.14 10.65
C PRO A 97 5.29 3.23 11.20
N GLU A 98 5.38 4.35 10.49
CA GLU A 98 6.03 5.55 11.01
C GLU A 98 5.23 5.92 12.26
N VAL A 99 5.89 5.77 13.41
CA VAL A 99 5.39 6.24 14.69
C VAL A 99 4.97 7.70 14.51
N ILE A 100 3.67 7.99 14.61
CA ILE A 100 3.21 9.37 14.71
C ILE A 100 3.55 9.83 16.12
N MET A 101 4.70 10.48 16.29
CA MET A 101 5.08 11.11 17.55
C MET A 101 4.23 12.37 17.76
N VAL A 102 3.37 12.33 18.78
CA VAL A 102 2.63 13.48 19.28
C VAL A 102 3.40 14.03 20.48
N GLU A 103 3.86 15.28 20.39
CA GLU A 103 4.62 15.94 21.44
C GLU A 103 3.91 17.23 21.84
N LYS A 104 3.77 17.48 23.15
CA LYS A 104 3.20 18.72 23.67
C LYS A 104 4.25 19.84 23.55
N VAL A 105 4.11 20.70 22.54
CA VAL A 105 5.02 21.83 22.32
C VAL A 105 4.50 23.07 23.05
N LEU A 106 5.32 23.63 23.93
CA LEU A 106 5.15 24.96 24.53
C LEU A 106 5.98 25.98 23.72
N ASP A 107 5.68 26.23 22.43
CA ASP A 107 6.04 27.50 21.75
C ASP A 107 5.47 27.63 20.31
N HIS A 108 5.33 28.88 19.85
CA HIS A 108 4.32 29.38 18.90
C HIS A 108 4.62 29.30 17.38
N ASN A 109 5.66 28.60 16.91
CA ASN A 109 6.08 28.72 15.49
C ASN A 109 6.23 27.41 14.67
N ALA A 110 5.66 26.29 15.11
CA ALA A 110 5.50 25.11 14.25
C ALA A 110 4.01 24.91 13.95
N THR A 111 3.60 25.01 12.67
CA THR A 111 2.21 24.70 12.28
C THR A 111 2.03 23.18 12.20
N LYS A 112 2.06 22.53 13.36
CA LYS A 112 1.48 21.21 13.60
C LYS A 112 0.09 21.43 14.18
N PHE A 113 -0.91 20.70 13.68
CA PHE A 113 -2.25 20.73 14.24
C PHE A 113 -2.36 19.62 15.28
N ASN A 114 -2.43 19.99 16.56
CA ASN A 114 -2.84 19.09 17.62
C ASN A 114 -4.37 18.97 17.56
N LEU A 115 -4.86 17.79 17.19
CA LEU A 115 -6.27 17.47 17.28
C LEU A 115 -6.53 16.85 18.65
N SER A 116 -7.23 17.58 19.53
CA SER A 116 -7.87 17.00 20.70
C SER A 116 -9.23 16.48 20.26
N LEU A 117 -9.42 15.17 20.37
CA LEU A 117 -10.68 14.51 20.07
C LEU A 117 -11.35 14.10 21.37
N PHE A 118 -12.66 14.32 21.48
CA PHE A 118 -13.47 13.64 22.50
C PHE A 118 -13.52 12.14 22.20
N SER A 119 -13.82 11.31 23.21
CA SER A 119 -13.79 9.85 23.08
C SER A 119 -14.62 9.34 21.89
N GLU A 120 -15.79 9.93 21.65
CA GLU A 120 -16.70 9.55 20.56
C GLU A 120 -16.20 10.00 19.17
N GLU A 121 -15.36 11.03 19.12
CA GLU A 121 -14.72 11.49 17.88
C GLU A 121 -13.49 10.64 17.57
N PHE A 122 -12.75 10.22 18.60
CA PHE A 122 -11.64 9.28 18.49
C PHE A 122 -12.12 7.91 18.01
N GLU A 123 -13.22 7.38 18.55
CA GLU A 123 -13.81 6.12 18.08
C GLU A 123 -14.24 6.21 16.61
N ARG A 124 -14.87 7.32 16.20
CA ARG A 124 -15.22 7.56 14.79
C ARG A 124 -13.98 7.69 13.91
N PHE A 125 -12.92 8.31 14.40
CA PHE A 125 -11.63 8.40 13.71
C PHE A 125 -10.97 7.02 13.55
N GLN A 126 -10.96 6.18 14.60
CA GLN A 126 -10.46 4.81 14.54
C GLN A 126 -11.27 3.95 13.55
N GLN A 127 -12.61 4.03 13.60
CA GLN A 127 -13.50 3.26 12.73
C GLN A 127 -13.37 3.67 11.25
N SER A 128 -13.24 4.97 10.98
CA SER A 128 -13.08 5.51 9.63
C SER A 128 -11.70 5.31 9.04
N THR A 129 -10.65 5.26 9.87
CA THR A 129 -9.28 5.09 9.39
C THR A 129 -8.86 3.63 9.27
N ARG A 130 -9.54 2.66 9.93
CA ARG A 130 -9.22 1.21 9.91
C ARG A 130 -7.75 0.88 10.19
N LEU A 131 -7.00 1.83 10.77
CA LEU A 131 -5.60 1.67 11.08
C LEU A 131 -5.51 1.10 12.49
N PHE A 132 -5.20 -0.19 12.58
CA PHE A 132 -4.86 -0.85 13.84
C PHE A 132 -3.56 -0.24 14.36
N PHE A 133 -3.68 0.68 15.31
CA PHE A 133 -2.53 1.26 16.02
C PHE A 133 -2.47 0.67 17.44
N GLN A 134 -1.27 0.29 17.88
CA GLN A 134 -0.99 0.12 19.31
C GLN A 134 -0.83 1.51 19.92
N PHE A 135 -1.82 1.96 20.68
CA PHE A 135 -1.71 3.19 21.46
C PHE A 135 -0.98 2.87 22.76
N SER A 136 0.20 3.44 22.97
CA SER A 136 0.78 3.52 24.31
C SER A 136 0.21 4.76 24.98
N VAL A 137 -0.83 4.56 25.78
CA VAL A 137 -1.38 5.62 26.63
C VAL A 137 -0.41 5.80 27.80
N THR A 138 0.34 6.89 27.82
CA THR A 138 1.05 7.29 29.03
C THR A 138 0.04 8.03 29.91
N GLU A 139 -0.57 7.34 30.86
CA GLU A 139 -1.33 7.99 31.92
C GLU A 139 -0.40 8.95 32.65
N THR A 140 -0.64 10.25 32.49
CA THR A 140 -0.02 11.23 33.38
C THR A 140 -0.85 11.20 34.66
N ILE A 141 -0.39 10.42 35.64
CA ILE A 141 -0.95 10.45 36.98
C ILE A 141 -0.56 11.81 37.59
N GLU A 142 -1.47 12.77 37.54
CA GLU A 142 -1.41 13.90 38.45
C GLU A 142 -1.87 13.42 39.84
N ALA A 143 -0.91 13.15 40.72
CA ALA A 143 -1.13 13.17 42.16
C ALA A 143 -0.34 14.37 42.69
N GLN A 144 -0.98 15.53 42.74
CA GLN A 144 -1.64 16.15 43.91
C GLN A 144 -0.64 16.73 44.93
N ALA A 145 -0.89 18.00 45.26
CA ALA A 145 -0.10 18.93 46.07
C ALA A 145 0.29 18.42 47.46
#